data_AF-A0A941EPG4-F1
#
_entry.id   AF-A0A941EPG4-F1
#
_cell.length_a   1.000
_cell.length_b   1.000
_cell.length_c   1.000
_cell.angle_alpha   90.00
_cell.angle_beta   90.00
_cell.angle_gamma   90.00
#
_symmetry.space_group_name_H-M   'P 1'
#
loop_
_entity.id
_entity.type
_entity.pdbx_description
1 polymer ?
#
loop_
_entity_poly.entity_id
_entity_poly.type
_entity_poly.pdbx_seq_one_letter_code
_entity_poly.pdbx_strand_id
1 'polypeptide(L)'
;QLAELDAAGPRVRLLAAAESAGGLAAAEMTHAGLPLDPALHSANLTEALGPMPAFGGPTARPAKLQALVERVAEAFHTPSLNPDSPAQLLKALSTAGLPAHTTRAWELRGFEHPGVPLLLEYKELARLYSANGWTWLRAWVRAGRFRPEYVVGGVVTGRWASRGGGALQLPAMVRRAVVADPGWTFVVADAGQLEPRVLAAISGDRGLADAARAEDLYTELGDVFGGDRSKAKLGLLGAMYGQTSGEVGPLLATLRRRFPRAIGLVDDAAKAGVEGRVVHTRLGRACPPPSARWRRLVGGAEGEAKADQVRHDRGRFTRNFVVQGSAAEWALALIATLRRKLADTGAELVFFLHDEVVLHCPEPEADLVRAAVTESALEATRLVFGDTPVRFPLHLATVACYADAK
;
A
#
# COMPACT_ATOMS: atom_id res chain seq x y z
N GLN A 1 3.52 -22.45 23.26
CA GLN A 1 3.76 -21.86 21.92
C GLN A 1 3.75 -22.92 20.82
N LEU A 2 4.79 -23.73 20.58
CA LEU A 2 4.77 -24.73 19.48
C LEU A 2 3.62 -25.75 19.60
N ALA A 3 3.38 -26.28 20.80
CA ALA A 3 2.26 -27.20 21.05
C ALA A 3 0.87 -26.54 20.85
N GLU A 4 0.75 -25.23 21.11
CA GLU A 4 -0.50 -24.48 20.87
C GLU A 4 -0.72 -24.23 19.37
N LEU A 5 0.36 -23.98 18.62
CA LEU A 5 0.31 -23.86 17.16
C LEU A 5 -0.06 -25.18 16.48
N ASP A 6 0.44 -26.31 17.01
CA ASP A 6 0.09 -27.64 16.52
C ASP A 6 -1.40 -27.94 16.74
N ALA A 7 -1.95 -27.53 17.89
CA ALA A 7 -3.37 -27.62 18.17
C ALA A 7 -4.24 -26.70 17.29
N ALA A 8 -3.71 -25.54 16.88
CA ALA A 8 -4.41 -24.59 15.99
C ALA A 8 -4.45 -25.03 14.51
N GLY A 9 -3.68 -26.05 14.14
CA GLY A 9 -3.69 -26.67 12.82
C GLY A 9 -2.61 -26.17 11.85
N PRO A 10 -2.41 -26.88 10.73
CA PRO A 10 -1.25 -26.70 9.85
C PRO A 10 -1.16 -25.32 9.21
N ARG A 11 -2.29 -24.65 8.97
CA ARG A 11 -2.33 -23.31 8.39
C ARG A 11 -1.81 -22.24 9.34
N VAL A 12 -2.21 -22.29 10.61
CA VAL A 12 -1.75 -21.34 11.64
C VAL A 12 -0.27 -21.58 11.95
N ARG A 13 0.18 -22.84 11.93
CA ARG A 13 1.61 -23.17 12.02
C ARG A 13 2.41 -22.57 10.86
N LEU A 14 1.92 -22.67 9.62
CA LEU A 14 2.54 -22.04 8.46
C LEU A 14 2.59 -20.51 8.60
N LEU A 15 1.51 -19.89 9.06
CA LEU A 15 1.47 -18.46 9.34
C LEU A 15 2.54 -18.05 10.35
N ALA A 16 2.64 -18.76 11.47
CA ALA A 16 3.65 -18.47 12.50
C ALA A 16 5.09 -18.62 11.98
N ALA A 17 5.35 -19.63 11.15
CA ALA A 17 6.64 -19.80 10.48
C ALA A 17 6.94 -18.65 9.52
N ALA A 18 5.96 -18.23 8.72
CA ALA A 18 6.10 -17.12 7.77
C ALA A 18 6.30 -15.78 8.48
N GLU A 19 5.60 -15.50 9.58
CA GLU A 19 5.81 -14.32 10.43
C GLU A 19 7.21 -14.31 11.06
N SER A 20 7.69 -15.48 11.50
CA SER A 20 9.03 -15.60 12.10
C SER A 20 10.12 -15.35 11.06
N ALA A 21 9.99 -15.94 9.86
CA ALA A 21 10.89 -15.68 8.74
C ALA A 21 10.81 -14.22 8.27
N GLY A 22 9.62 -13.63 8.26
CA GLY A 22 9.40 -12.22 7.98
C GLY A 22 10.08 -11.29 8.98
N GLY A 23 10.05 -11.62 10.27
CA GLY A 23 10.78 -10.92 11.33
C GLY A 23 12.30 -10.90 11.10
N LEU A 24 12.87 -12.03 10.69
CA LEU A 24 14.29 -12.11 10.33
C LEU A 24 14.61 -11.30 9.07
N ALA A 25 13.81 -11.45 8.01
CA ALA A 25 13.97 -10.70 6.77
C ALA A 25 13.85 -9.18 6.97
N ALA A 26 12.97 -8.73 7.87
CA ALA A 26 12.86 -7.33 8.27
C ALA A 26 14.13 -6.79 8.94
N ALA A 27 14.73 -7.56 9.85
CA ALA A 27 15.99 -7.20 10.48
C ALA A 27 17.14 -7.17 9.46
N GLU A 28 17.20 -8.16 8.57
CA GLU A 28 18.16 -8.25 7.46
C GLU A 28 18.02 -7.06 6.51
N MET A 29 16.81 -6.72 6.05
CA MET A 29 16.57 -5.53 5.22
C MET A 29 16.99 -4.23 5.91
N THR A 30 16.77 -4.10 7.23
CA THR A 30 17.21 -2.92 8.01
C THR A 30 18.75 -2.88 8.10
N HIS A 31 19.39 -4.05 8.18
CA HIS A 31 20.83 -4.21 8.25
C HIS A 31 21.54 -4.03 6.91
N ALA A 32 21.00 -4.55 5.82
CA ALA A 32 21.49 -4.32 4.46
C ALA A 32 21.23 -2.85 4.09
N GLY A 33 19.96 -2.43 4.15
CA GLY A 33 19.52 -1.11 3.73
C GLY A 33 19.47 -0.97 2.20
N LEU A 34 18.54 -0.16 1.72
CA LEU A 34 18.41 0.16 0.29
C LEU A 34 19.53 1.14 -0.12
N PRO A 35 20.40 0.81 -1.10
CA PRO A 35 21.34 1.78 -1.66
C PRO A 35 20.66 3.08 -2.05
N LEU A 36 21.20 4.20 -1.58
CA LEU A 36 20.69 5.53 -1.88
C LEU A 36 21.84 6.54 -1.84
N ASP A 37 22.08 7.22 -2.96
CA ASP A 37 23.07 8.28 -3.09
C ASP A 37 22.57 9.56 -2.40
N PRO A 38 23.16 9.96 -1.25
CA PRO A 38 22.71 11.13 -0.51
C PRO A 38 22.97 12.44 -1.27
N ALA A 39 24.01 12.50 -2.08
CA ALA A 39 24.37 13.68 -2.86
C ALA A 39 23.37 13.88 -3.99
N LEU A 40 23.03 12.81 -4.72
CA LEU A 40 21.99 12.84 -5.76
C LEU A 40 20.62 13.20 -5.18
N HIS A 41 20.25 12.64 -4.02
CA HIS A 41 19.02 13.01 -3.32
C HIS A 41 18.99 14.49 -2.92
N SER A 42 20.09 14.99 -2.36
CA SER A 42 20.21 16.41 -1.97
C SER A 42 20.17 17.36 -3.17
N ALA A 43 20.78 16.96 -4.30
CA ALA A 43 20.71 17.70 -5.55
C ALA A 43 19.27 17.76 -6.09
N ASN A 44 18.59 16.61 -6.13
CA ASN A 44 17.18 16.54 -6.55
C ASN A 44 16.26 17.38 -5.65
N LEU A 45 16.50 17.39 -4.33
CA LEU A 45 15.78 18.27 -3.40
C LEU A 45 16.05 19.75 -3.69
N THR A 46 17.30 20.10 -3.98
CA THR A 46 17.70 21.48 -4.27
C THR A 46 17.08 21.97 -5.58
N GLU A 47 17.02 21.11 -6.59
CA GLU A 47 16.31 21.38 -7.84
C GLU A 47 14.82 21.60 -7.60
N ALA A 48 14.16 20.73 -6.83
CA ALA A 48 12.72 20.79 -6.61
C ALA A 48 12.28 21.92 -5.66
N LEU A 49 13.03 22.18 -4.59
CA LEU A 49 12.63 23.06 -3.48
C LEU A 49 13.45 24.36 -3.39
N GLY A 50 14.54 24.46 -4.15
CA GLY A 50 15.56 25.49 -3.96
C GLY A 50 16.61 25.07 -2.92
N PRO A 51 17.66 25.91 -2.70
CA PRO A 51 18.73 25.58 -1.76
C PRO A 51 18.19 25.38 -0.34
N MET A 52 18.87 24.52 0.43
CA MET A 52 18.55 24.32 1.84
C MET A 52 18.62 25.67 2.58
N PRO A 53 17.61 26.03 3.40
CA PRO A 53 17.60 27.30 4.12
C PRO A 53 18.85 27.45 5.02
N ALA A 54 19.60 28.53 4.83
CA ALA A 54 20.81 28.84 5.60
C ALA A 54 20.51 29.28 7.05
N PHE A 55 19.37 29.94 7.27
CA PHE A 55 18.91 30.43 8.58
C PHE A 55 17.58 29.74 8.97
N GLY A 56 17.46 29.32 10.23
CA GLY A 56 16.30 28.58 10.74
C GLY A 56 16.39 27.06 10.62
N GLY A 57 17.44 26.54 9.99
CA GLY A 57 17.67 25.10 9.86
C GLY A 57 16.56 24.39 9.07
N PRO A 58 16.41 23.07 9.23
CA PRO A 58 15.44 22.26 8.46
C PRO A 58 13.95 22.54 8.75
N THR A 59 13.63 23.53 9.59
CA THR A 59 12.24 23.93 9.88
C THR A 59 11.83 25.20 9.13
N ALA A 60 12.79 25.95 8.57
CA ALA A 60 12.49 27.08 7.69
C ALA A 60 11.93 26.58 6.34
N ARG A 61 10.98 27.30 5.75
CA ARG A 61 10.38 26.91 4.46
C ARG A 61 11.38 27.21 3.32
N PRO A 62 11.65 26.24 2.41
CA PRO A 62 12.48 26.48 1.23
C PRO A 62 11.94 27.59 0.32
N ALA A 63 12.82 28.28 -0.39
CA ALA A 63 12.48 29.46 -1.18
C ALA A 63 11.38 29.21 -2.23
N LYS A 64 11.43 28.07 -2.95
CA LYS A 64 10.39 27.75 -3.95
C LYS A 64 9.04 27.49 -3.30
N LEU A 65 9.02 26.83 -2.14
CA LEU A 65 7.80 26.62 -1.37
C LEU A 65 7.23 27.94 -0.85
N GLN A 66 8.10 28.85 -0.39
CA GLN A 66 7.68 30.18 0.06
C GLN A 66 7.09 31.01 -1.08
N ALA A 67 7.73 31.02 -2.25
CA ALA A 67 7.18 31.67 -3.44
C ALA A 67 5.83 31.09 -3.87
N LEU A 68 5.63 29.77 -3.75
CA LEU A 68 4.34 29.15 -4.00
C LEU A 68 3.27 29.59 -2.98
N VAL A 69 3.61 29.74 -1.70
CA VAL A 69 2.67 30.28 -0.70
C VAL A 69 2.20 31.67 -1.11
N GLU A 70 3.12 32.54 -1.52
CA GLU A 70 2.80 33.92 -1.96
C GLU A 70 1.90 33.92 -3.20
N ARG A 71 2.22 33.11 -4.21
CA ARG A 71 1.39 32.98 -5.43
C ARG A 71 0.01 32.38 -5.15
N VAL A 72 -0.09 31.42 -4.23
CA VAL A 72 -1.37 30.86 -3.79
C VAL A 72 -2.18 31.92 -3.05
N ALA A 73 -1.56 32.64 -2.12
CA ALA A 73 -2.20 33.73 -1.38
C ALA A 73 -2.71 34.83 -2.31
N GLU A 74 -1.93 35.22 -3.31
CA GLU A 74 -2.32 36.19 -4.34
C GLU A 74 -3.49 35.68 -5.19
N ALA A 75 -3.42 34.45 -5.70
CA ALA A 75 -4.46 33.87 -6.54
C ALA A 75 -5.81 33.70 -5.82
N PHE A 76 -5.80 33.47 -4.51
CA PHE A 76 -7.01 33.42 -3.67
C PHE A 76 -7.35 34.76 -3.00
N HIS A 77 -6.65 35.85 -3.36
CA HIS A 77 -6.82 37.19 -2.78
C HIS A 77 -6.82 37.19 -1.24
N THR A 78 -5.96 36.35 -0.64
CA THR A 78 -5.85 36.14 0.81
C THR A 78 -4.39 36.32 1.24
N PRO A 79 -3.90 37.56 1.48
CA PRO A 79 -2.48 37.89 1.66
C PRO A 79 -1.75 37.23 2.85
N SER A 80 -2.47 36.57 3.75
CA SER A 80 -1.92 35.87 4.92
C SER A 80 -2.32 34.39 4.97
N LEU A 81 -2.67 33.80 3.83
CA LEU A 81 -3.09 32.40 3.74
C LEU A 81 -1.94 31.48 4.15
N ASN A 82 -2.15 30.68 5.19
CA ASN A 82 -1.28 29.55 5.48
C ASN A 82 -1.82 28.27 4.80
N PRO A 83 -1.22 27.82 3.69
CA PRO A 83 -1.66 26.61 2.99
C PRO A 83 -1.41 25.30 3.76
N ASP A 84 -0.66 25.34 4.86
CA ASP A 84 -0.52 24.19 5.76
C ASP A 84 -1.70 24.03 6.72
N SER A 85 -2.56 25.05 6.84
CA SER A 85 -3.76 25.02 7.69
C SER A 85 -4.99 24.63 6.88
N PRO A 86 -5.57 23.42 7.08
CA PRO A 86 -6.78 23.02 6.35
C PRO A 86 -7.95 23.98 6.58
N ALA A 87 -8.07 24.53 7.80
CA ALA A 87 -9.14 25.47 8.13
C ALA A 87 -9.01 26.80 7.36
N GLN A 88 -7.80 27.35 7.27
CA GLN A 88 -7.57 28.58 6.50
C GLN A 88 -7.76 28.34 4.99
N LEU A 89 -7.28 27.21 4.47
CA LEU A 89 -7.49 26.83 3.07
C LEU A 89 -8.98 26.69 2.73
N LEU A 90 -9.76 25.97 3.54
CA LEU A 90 -11.20 25.81 3.29
C LEU A 90 -11.93 27.17 3.31
N LYS A 91 -11.54 28.07 4.23
CA LYS A 91 -12.09 29.43 4.28
C LYS A 91 -11.73 30.23 3.02
N ALA A 92 -10.48 30.16 2.55
CA ALA A 92 -10.03 30.86 1.35
C ALA A 92 -10.74 30.32 0.09
N LEU A 93 -10.85 29.00 -0.04
CA LEU A 93 -11.59 28.34 -1.13
C LEU A 93 -13.06 28.78 -1.14
N SER A 94 -13.73 28.75 0.02
CA SER A 94 -15.12 29.20 0.14
C SER A 94 -15.28 30.69 -0.19
N THR A 95 -14.34 31.55 0.20
CA THR A 95 -14.35 32.98 -0.12
C THR A 95 -14.18 33.22 -1.63
N ALA A 96 -13.38 32.38 -2.29
CA ALA A 96 -13.22 32.37 -3.74
C ALA A 96 -14.39 31.70 -4.50
N GLY A 97 -15.49 31.36 -3.82
CA GLY A 97 -16.67 30.74 -4.43
C GLY A 97 -16.51 29.24 -4.74
N LEU A 98 -15.52 28.57 -4.15
CA LEU A 98 -15.27 27.15 -4.34
C LEU A 98 -15.80 26.35 -3.14
N PRO A 99 -16.92 25.62 -3.27
CA PRO A 99 -17.55 24.89 -2.17
C PRO A 99 -16.82 23.57 -1.87
N ALA A 100 -15.54 23.65 -1.48
CA ALA A 100 -14.74 22.49 -1.10
C ALA A 100 -15.09 22.01 0.32
N HIS A 101 -15.30 20.71 0.47
CA HIS A 101 -15.48 20.03 1.76
C HIS A 101 -14.16 19.55 2.35
N THR A 102 -13.17 19.25 1.51
CA THR A 102 -11.83 18.84 1.91
C THR A 102 -10.75 19.54 1.11
N THR A 103 -9.51 19.48 1.60
CA THR A 103 -8.32 19.98 0.88
C THR A 103 -7.58 18.86 0.14
N ARG A 104 -8.26 17.74 -0.16
CA ARG A 104 -7.67 16.59 -0.85
C ARG A 104 -7.53 16.89 -2.34
N ALA A 105 -6.44 16.42 -2.93
CA ALA A 105 -6.11 16.73 -4.32
C ALA A 105 -7.22 16.34 -5.32
N TRP A 106 -7.92 15.22 -5.10
CA TRP A 106 -8.99 14.78 -6.01
C TRP A 106 -10.17 15.75 -6.06
N GLU A 107 -10.55 16.33 -4.92
CA GLU A 107 -11.63 17.30 -4.83
C GLU A 107 -11.18 18.65 -5.38
N LEU A 108 -9.96 19.07 -5.01
CA LEU A 108 -9.39 20.32 -5.51
C LEU A 108 -9.29 20.36 -7.04
N ARG A 109 -8.93 19.24 -7.68
CA ARG A 109 -8.88 19.12 -9.15
C ARG A 109 -10.25 19.31 -9.83
N GLY A 110 -11.35 19.17 -9.09
CA GLY A 110 -12.70 19.42 -9.60
C GLY A 110 -13.07 20.90 -9.74
N PHE A 111 -12.23 21.82 -9.25
CA PHE A 111 -12.48 23.25 -9.31
C PHE A 111 -11.64 23.94 -10.39
N GLU A 112 -12.31 24.76 -11.20
CA GLU A 112 -11.65 25.64 -12.17
C GLU A 112 -11.29 26.97 -11.51
N HIS A 113 -10.04 27.11 -11.07
CA HIS A 113 -9.53 28.34 -10.47
C HIS A 113 -8.00 28.44 -10.63
N PRO A 114 -7.42 29.61 -10.97
CA PRO A 114 -5.99 29.75 -11.23
C PRO A 114 -5.10 29.40 -10.02
N GLY A 115 -5.60 29.59 -8.80
CA GLY A 115 -4.91 29.20 -7.57
C GLY A 115 -4.89 27.70 -7.27
N VAL A 116 -5.77 26.89 -7.89
CA VAL A 116 -5.87 25.45 -7.62
C VAL A 116 -4.62 24.68 -8.09
N PRO A 117 -4.12 24.85 -9.33
CA PRO A 117 -2.86 24.22 -9.76
C PRO A 117 -1.68 24.57 -8.85
N LEU A 118 -1.58 25.84 -8.44
CA LEU A 118 -0.51 26.32 -7.53
C LEU A 118 -0.59 25.66 -6.16
N LEU A 119 -1.81 25.51 -5.63
CA LEU A 119 -2.04 24.84 -4.35
C LEU A 119 -1.71 23.34 -4.44
N LEU A 120 -2.02 22.69 -5.56
CA LEU A 120 -1.67 21.28 -5.78
C LEU A 120 -0.14 21.09 -5.83
N GLU A 121 0.56 21.95 -6.58
CA GLU A 121 2.02 21.99 -6.65
C GLU A 121 2.64 22.22 -5.26
N TYR A 122 2.12 23.21 -4.51
CA TYR A 122 2.55 23.47 -3.14
C TYR A 122 2.40 22.23 -2.26
N LYS A 123 1.23 21.56 -2.30
CA LYS A 123 0.96 20.38 -1.46
C LYS A 123 1.90 19.22 -1.81
N GLU A 124 2.23 19.03 -3.08
CA GLU A 124 3.18 18.02 -3.52
C GLU A 124 4.58 18.30 -2.98
N LEU A 125 5.10 19.50 -3.20
CA LEU A 125 6.44 19.89 -2.73
C LEU A 125 6.51 19.96 -1.19
N ALA A 126 5.46 20.40 -0.51
CA ALA A 126 5.40 20.44 0.95
C ALA A 126 5.38 19.02 1.52
N ARG A 127 4.68 18.08 0.86
CA ARG A 127 4.73 16.67 1.22
C ARG A 127 6.13 16.10 1.00
N LEU A 128 6.78 16.41 -0.12
CA LEU A 128 8.15 16.00 -0.38
C LEU A 128 9.11 16.53 0.68
N TYR A 129 9.03 17.82 1.01
CA TYR A 129 9.89 18.46 2.01
C TYR A 129 9.72 17.83 3.40
N SER A 130 8.47 17.63 3.83
CA SER A 130 8.15 17.07 5.16
C SER A 130 8.41 15.56 5.26
N ALA A 131 8.17 14.80 4.20
CA ALA A 131 8.34 13.34 4.19
C ALA A 131 9.78 12.95 3.87
N ASN A 132 10.35 13.43 2.78
CA ASN A 132 11.63 12.96 2.24
C ASN A 132 12.67 14.07 2.05
N GLY A 133 12.51 15.21 2.74
CA GLY A 133 13.46 16.33 2.69
C GLY A 133 14.79 16.06 3.41
N TRP A 134 15.60 17.11 3.61
CA TRP A 134 16.94 16.97 4.20
C TRP A 134 16.94 16.39 5.63
N THR A 135 15.90 16.64 6.43
CA THR A 135 15.78 16.01 7.77
C THR A 135 15.59 14.51 7.67
N TRP A 136 14.75 14.07 6.74
CA TRP A 136 14.57 12.65 6.48
C TRP A 136 15.87 12.00 6.00
N LEU A 137 16.55 12.66 5.06
CA LEU A 137 17.84 12.18 4.55
C LEU A 137 18.83 11.96 5.70
N ARG A 138 18.99 12.93 6.61
CA ARG A 138 19.89 12.80 7.78
C ARG A 138 19.44 11.74 8.79
N ALA A 139 18.13 11.55 8.97
CA ALA A 139 17.59 10.65 9.97
C ALA A 139 17.63 9.18 9.53
N TRP A 140 17.43 8.91 8.23
CA TRP A 140 17.17 7.56 7.74
C TRP A 140 18.19 7.04 6.74
N VAL A 141 19.11 7.88 6.27
CA VAL A 141 20.17 7.48 5.35
C VAL A 141 21.53 7.59 6.05
N ARG A 142 22.25 6.47 6.08
CA ARG A 142 23.60 6.38 6.67
C ARG A 142 24.46 5.45 5.84
N ALA A 143 25.72 5.82 5.65
CA ALA A 143 26.67 5.07 4.82
C ALA A 143 26.12 4.71 3.43
N GLY A 144 25.50 5.69 2.75
CA GLY A 144 24.95 5.49 1.39
C GLY A 144 23.72 4.58 1.32
N ARG A 145 23.05 4.30 2.45
CA ARG A 145 21.88 3.41 2.47
C ARG A 145 20.72 3.97 3.27
N PHE A 146 19.53 3.91 2.68
CA PHE A 146 18.26 4.13 3.35
C PHE A 146 17.88 2.90 4.17
N ARG A 147 17.68 3.08 5.47
CA ARG A 147 17.46 2.00 6.43
C ARG A 147 16.15 2.22 7.18
N PRO A 148 15.00 1.89 6.55
CA PRO A 148 13.72 1.93 7.25
C PRO A 148 13.69 0.85 8.34
N GLU A 149 12.97 1.13 9.43
CA GLU A 149 12.63 0.10 10.40
C GLU A 149 11.29 -0.52 10.03
N TYR A 150 11.25 -1.85 9.89
CA TYR A 150 10.01 -2.57 9.65
C TYR A 150 9.38 -3.00 10.98
N VAL A 151 8.09 -2.68 11.13
CA VAL A 151 7.24 -3.16 12.23
C VAL A 151 6.41 -4.31 11.68
N VAL A 152 7.00 -5.50 11.70
CA VAL A 152 6.35 -6.76 11.28
C VAL A 152 5.12 -7.01 12.14
N GLY A 153 4.01 -7.38 11.49
CA GLY A 153 2.71 -7.52 12.17
C GLY A 153 2.15 -6.20 12.75
N GLY A 154 2.69 -5.03 12.38
CA GLY A 154 2.29 -3.74 12.94
C GLY A 154 0.87 -3.30 12.59
N VAL A 155 0.28 -3.85 11.54
CA VAL A 155 -1.13 -3.63 11.17
C VAL A 155 -1.93 -4.88 11.50
N VAL A 156 -3.18 -4.70 11.95
CA VAL A 156 -4.07 -5.79 12.35
C VAL A 156 -4.28 -6.85 11.27
N THR A 157 -4.20 -6.47 9.99
CA THR A 157 -4.29 -7.40 8.85
C THR A 157 -3.04 -8.26 8.69
N GLY A 158 -1.95 -7.97 9.41
CA GLY A 158 -0.63 -8.57 9.26
C GLY A 158 0.28 -7.88 8.26
N ARG A 159 -0.18 -6.80 7.62
CA ARG A 159 0.70 -5.94 6.84
C ARG A 159 1.77 -5.36 7.75
N TRP A 160 2.97 -5.23 7.20
CA TRP A 160 4.05 -4.56 7.89
C TRP A 160 3.77 -3.05 7.89
N ALA A 161 3.95 -2.45 9.05
CA ALA A 161 4.13 -1.02 9.14
C ALA A 161 5.63 -0.72 9.08
N SER A 162 5.99 0.55 8.96
CA SER A 162 7.38 0.96 8.94
C SER A 162 7.57 2.33 9.57
N ARG A 163 8.76 2.54 10.11
CA ARG A 163 9.23 3.84 10.59
C ARG A 163 10.37 4.26 9.68
N GLY A 164 10.24 5.47 9.17
CA GLY A 164 11.09 5.92 8.07
C GLY A 164 10.72 7.29 7.53
N GLY A 165 9.95 8.11 8.27
CA GLY A 165 9.46 9.44 7.84
C GLY A 165 8.75 9.45 6.47
N GLY A 166 7.45 9.10 6.40
CA GLY A 166 6.72 9.02 5.11
C GLY A 166 6.79 7.63 4.44
N ALA A 167 6.85 6.60 5.28
CA ALA A 167 7.46 5.33 4.97
C ALA A 167 6.84 4.52 3.81
N LEU A 168 7.76 3.91 3.07
CA LEU A 168 7.67 2.99 1.93
C LEU A 168 7.28 3.55 0.56
N GLN A 169 6.36 4.51 0.45
CA GLN A 169 6.08 5.11 -0.85
C GLN A 169 7.17 6.12 -1.22
N LEU A 170 8.31 5.63 -1.74
CA LEU A 170 9.38 6.47 -2.26
C LEU A 170 8.86 7.22 -3.49
N PRO A 171 8.69 8.56 -3.44
CA PRO A 171 8.27 9.34 -4.59
C PRO A 171 9.25 9.17 -5.75
N ALA A 172 8.79 9.38 -6.99
CA ALA A 172 9.60 9.24 -8.19
C ALA A 172 10.95 9.98 -8.10
N MET A 173 10.95 11.19 -7.53
CA MET A 173 12.17 11.95 -7.28
C MET A 173 13.18 11.19 -6.39
N VAL A 174 12.71 10.61 -5.29
CA VAL A 174 13.57 9.90 -4.34
C VAL A 174 14.09 8.61 -4.96
N ARG A 175 13.27 7.92 -5.75
CA ARG A 175 13.70 6.72 -6.49
C ARG A 175 14.85 6.99 -7.46
N ARG A 176 14.99 8.22 -8.00
CA ARG A 176 16.14 8.59 -8.84
C ARG A 176 17.47 8.60 -8.08
N ALA A 177 17.43 8.76 -6.77
CA ALA A 177 18.62 8.69 -5.91
C ALA A 177 18.89 7.26 -5.41
N VAL A 178 17.99 6.31 -5.64
CA VAL A 178 18.18 4.90 -5.30
C VAL A 178 18.89 4.22 -6.46
N VAL A 179 20.20 4.07 -6.32
CA VAL A 179 21.13 3.58 -7.36
C VAL A 179 21.90 2.41 -6.79
N ALA A 180 22.01 1.32 -7.55
CA ALA A 180 22.74 0.13 -7.15
C ALA A 180 24.25 0.42 -7.04
N ASP A 181 24.93 -0.31 -6.16
CA ASP A 181 26.38 -0.23 -6.02
C ASP A 181 27.11 -0.61 -7.34
N PRO A 182 28.36 -0.14 -7.55
CA PRO A 182 29.15 -0.52 -8.72
C PRO A 182 29.30 -2.04 -8.88
N GLY A 183 28.96 -2.58 -10.06
CA GLY A 183 28.97 -4.03 -10.34
C GLY A 183 27.75 -4.78 -9.79
N TRP A 184 26.75 -4.07 -9.27
CA TRP A 184 25.50 -4.61 -8.76
C TRP A 184 24.32 -4.02 -9.52
N THR A 185 23.18 -4.70 -9.43
CA THR A 185 21.90 -4.27 -10.01
C THR A 185 20.76 -4.51 -9.03
N PHE A 186 19.65 -3.82 -9.22
CA PHE A 186 18.39 -4.19 -8.59
C PHE A 186 17.64 -5.23 -9.42
N VAL A 187 16.97 -6.15 -8.73
CA VAL A 187 15.85 -6.94 -9.25
C VAL A 187 14.61 -6.53 -8.47
N VAL A 188 13.68 -5.85 -9.15
CA VAL A 188 12.44 -5.34 -8.57
C VAL A 188 11.29 -6.23 -9.03
N ALA A 189 10.45 -6.66 -8.10
CA ALA A 189 9.30 -7.51 -8.39
C ALA A 189 8.03 -6.94 -7.76
N ASP A 190 7.05 -6.61 -8.59
CA ASP A 190 5.74 -6.07 -8.18
C ASP A 190 4.64 -7.10 -8.48
N ALA A 191 3.92 -7.55 -7.44
CA ALA A 191 2.76 -8.43 -7.59
C ALA A 191 1.51 -7.61 -7.91
N GLY A 192 1.41 -7.19 -9.16
CA GLY A 192 0.27 -6.42 -9.66
C GLY A 192 -1.06 -7.11 -9.38
N GLN A 193 -2.03 -6.33 -8.89
CA GLN A 193 -3.42 -6.79 -8.68
C GLN A 193 -3.53 -7.94 -7.65
N LEU A 194 -2.64 -7.97 -6.65
CA LEU A 194 -2.59 -9.04 -5.65
C LEU A 194 -3.92 -9.28 -4.94
N GLU A 195 -4.55 -8.26 -4.37
CA GLU A 195 -5.80 -8.43 -3.59
C GLU A 195 -6.96 -9.06 -4.40
N PRO A 196 -7.30 -8.60 -5.62
CA PRO A 196 -8.24 -9.29 -6.52
C PRO A 196 -7.94 -10.77 -6.74
N ARG A 197 -6.66 -11.12 -6.96
CA ARG A 197 -6.22 -12.50 -7.20
C ARG A 197 -6.32 -13.34 -5.94
N VAL A 198 -6.01 -12.75 -4.78
CA VAL A 198 -6.24 -13.39 -3.48
C VAL A 198 -7.72 -13.66 -3.27
N LEU A 199 -8.62 -12.72 -3.57
CA LEU A 199 -10.07 -12.96 -3.50
C LEU A 199 -10.49 -14.13 -4.41
N ALA A 200 -9.98 -14.19 -5.64
CA ALA A 200 -10.22 -15.30 -6.55
C ALA A 200 -9.78 -16.64 -5.93
N ALA A 201 -8.59 -16.68 -5.34
CA ALA A 201 -8.02 -17.90 -4.76
C ALA A 201 -8.75 -18.36 -3.50
N ILE A 202 -9.12 -17.45 -2.59
CA ILE A 202 -9.74 -17.83 -1.30
C ILE A 202 -11.24 -18.14 -1.43
N SER A 203 -11.92 -17.58 -2.44
CA SER A 203 -13.35 -17.80 -2.66
C SER A 203 -13.66 -19.13 -3.35
N GLY A 204 -12.73 -19.63 -4.17
CA GLY A 204 -12.97 -20.79 -5.04
C GLY A 204 -14.05 -20.53 -6.10
N ASP A 205 -14.31 -19.26 -6.42
CA ASP A 205 -15.21 -18.88 -7.51
C ASP A 205 -14.53 -19.18 -8.86
N ARG A 206 -15.09 -20.12 -9.62
CA ARG A 206 -14.48 -20.57 -10.88
C ARG A 206 -14.39 -19.44 -11.91
N GLY A 207 -15.42 -18.61 -12.02
CA GLY A 207 -15.45 -17.52 -12.99
C GLY A 207 -14.38 -16.48 -12.69
N LEU A 208 -14.23 -16.10 -11.41
CA LEU A 208 -13.20 -15.14 -11.02
C LEU A 208 -11.79 -15.76 -11.11
N ALA A 209 -11.65 -17.05 -10.80
CA ALA A 209 -10.39 -17.76 -10.90
C ALA A 209 -9.92 -17.95 -12.35
N ASP A 210 -10.85 -18.21 -13.28
CA ASP A 210 -10.56 -18.25 -14.71
C ASP A 210 -10.09 -16.88 -15.21
N ALA A 211 -10.78 -15.80 -14.82
CA ALA A 211 -10.37 -14.43 -15.17
C ALA A 211 -8.97 -14.09 -14.60
N ALA A 212 -8.66 -14.60 -13.40
CA ALA A 212 -7.37 -14.43 -12.77
C ALA A 212 -6.24 -15.28 -13.38
N ARG A 213 -6.47 -16.01 -14.48
CA ARG A 213 -5.40 -16.60 -15.30
C ARG A 213 -4.77 -15.59 -16.26
N ALA A 214 -5.50 -14.55 -16.63
CA ALA A 214 -4.99 -13.48 -17.48
C ALA A 214 -3.88 -12.71 -16.78
N GLU A 215 -2.99 -12.09 -17.56
CA GLU A 215 -1.95 -11.19 -17.05
C GLU A 215 -2.59 -9.93 -16.42
N ASP A 216 -3.57 -9.34 -17.10
CA ASP A 216 -4.40 -8.25 -16.58
C ASP A 216 -5.82 -8.75 -16.27
N LEU A 217 -6.07 -8.99 -14.98
CA LEU A 217 -7.36 -9.45 -14.48
C LEU A 217 -8.49 -8.45 -14.77
N TYR A 218 -8.22 -7.15 -14.74
CA TYR A 218 -9.28 -6.16 -14.97
C TYR A 218 -9.69 -6.07 -16.43
N THR A 219 -8.75 -6.30 -17.35
CA THR A 219 -9.06 -6.36 -18.78
C THR A 219 -9.99 -7.54 -19.06
N GLU A 220 -9.65 -8.73 -18.54
CA GLU A 220 -10.46 -9.94 -18.69
C GLU A 220 -11.84 -9.78 -18.02
N LEU A 221 -11.91 -9.16 -16.85
CA LEU A 221 -13.19 -8.83 -16.21
C LEU A 221 -13.97 -7.75 -16.96
N GLY A 222 -13.33 -6.96 -17.82
CA GLY A 222 -13.95 -5.91 -18.62
C GLY A 222 -15.10 -6.44 -19.46
N ASP A 223 -15.01 -7.67 -19.97
CA ASP A 223 -16.05 -8.31 -20.79
C ASP A 223 -17.40 -8.43 -20.05
N VAL A 224 -17.37 -8.62 -18.73
CA VAL A 224 -18.57 -8.63 -17.88
C VAL A 224 -19.27 -7.26 -17.87
N PHE A 225 -18.54 -6.20 -18.19
CA PHE A 225 -18.98 -4.82 -18.23
C PHE A 225 -18.97 -4.22 -19.65
N GLY A 226 -19.05 -5.07 -20.68
CA GLY A 226 -19.06 -4.63 -22.09
C GLY A 226 -17.71 -4.13 -22.59
N GLY A 227 -16.60 -4.71 -22.11
CA GLY A 227 -15.23 -4.35 -22.45
C GLY A 227 -14.62 -3.24 -21.59
N ASP A 228 -15.32 -2.78 -20.55
CA ASP A 228 -14.88 -1.64 -19.73
C ASP A 228 -14.01 -2.08 -18.54
N ARG A 229 -12.69 -2.09 -18.75
CA ARG A 229 -11.67 -2.36 -17.73
C ARG A 229 -11.79 -1.45 -16.50
N SER A 230 -12.16 -0.18 -16.68
CA SER A 230 -12.24 0.80 -15.60
C SER A 230 -13.43 0.50 -14.69
N LYS A 231 -14.59 0.14 -15.27
CA LYS A 231 -15.75 -0.35 -14.51
C LYS A 231 -15.46 -1.66 -13.81
N ALA A 232 -14.74 -2.59 -14.44
CA ALA A 232 -14.34 -3.83 -13.80
C ALA A 232 -13.48 -3.57 -12.54
N LYS A 233 -12.49 -2.69 -12.66
CA LYS A 233 -11.65 -2.26 -11.54
C LYS A 233 -12.46 -1.58 -10.44
N LEU A 234 -13.30 -0.61 -10.81
CA LEU A 234 -14.12 0.13 -9.85
C LEU A 234 -15.08 -0.81 -9.10
N GLY A 235 -15.77 -1.69 -9.81
CA GLY A 235 -16.71 -2.65 -9.24
C GLY A 235 -16.03 -3.62 -8.28
N LEU A 236 -14.90 -4.22 -8.68
CA LEU A 236 -14.21 -5.22 -7.85
C LEU A 236 -13.56 -4.60 -6.61
N LEU A 237 -12.92 -3.43 -6.74
CA LEU A 237 -12.38 -2.70 -5.59
C LEU A 237 -13.51 -2.24 -4.65
N GLY A 238 -14.64 -1.79 -5.20
CA GLY A 238 -15.82 -1.44 -4.41
C GLY A 238 -16.38 -2.63 -3.63
N ALA A 239 -16.43 -3.81 -4.27
CA ALA A 239 -16.82 -5.06 -3.64
C ALA A 239 -15.87 -5.49 -2.52
N MET A 240 -14.56 -5.32 -2.68
CA MET A 240 -13.58 -5.70 -1.64
C MET A 240 -13.55 -4.71 -0.48
N TYR A 241 -13.70 -3.41 -0.75
CA TYR A 241 -13.56 -2.36 0.26
C TYR A 241 -14.88 -1.87 0.89
N GLY A 242 -16.01 -2.41 0.46
CA GLY A 242 -17.32 -2.08 1.00
C GLY A 242 -17.83 -0.70 0.59
N GLN A 243 -17.45 -0.23 -0.59
CA GLN A 243 -18.11 0.91 -1.24
C GLN A 243 -19.30 0.38 -2.02
N THR A 244 -20.52 0.76 -1.62
CA THR A 244 -21.77 0.18 -2.15
C THR A 244 -22.72 1.23 -2.74
N SER A 245 -22.35 2.51 -2.72
CA SER A 245 -23.18 3.64 -3.17
C SER A 245 -22.72 4.21 -4.51
N GLY A 246 -23.58 5.05 -5.11
CA GLY A 246 -23.29 5.72 -6.37
C GLY A 246 -23.11 4.75 -7.54
N GLU A 247 -22.15 5.05 -8.40
CA GLU A 247 -21.84 4.27 -9.61
C GLU A 247 -21.43 2.81 -9.32
N VAL A 248 -21.01 2.50 -8.09
CA VAL A 248 -20.56 1.16 -7.70
C VAL A 248 -21.72 0.18 -7.50
N GLY A 249 -22.91 0.67 -7.13
CA GLY A 249 -24.07 -0.17 -6.81
C GLY A 249 -24.48 -1.12 -7.96
N PRO A 250 -24.73 -0.61 -9.17
CA PRO A 250 -25.04 -1.46 -10.33
C PRO A 250 -23.93 -2.43 -10.70
N LEU A 251 -22.66 -2.01 -10.58
CA LEU A 251 -21.49 -2.86 -10.87
C LEU A 251 -21.44 -4.05 -9.90
N LEU A 252 -21.67 -3.79 -8.61
CA LEU A 252 -21.69 -4.82 -7.58
C LEU A 252 -22.84 -5.83 -7.80
N ALA A 253 -24.01 -5.37 -8.26
CA ALA A 253 -25.12 -6.27 -8.60
C ALA A 253 -24.75 -7.24 -9.73
N THR A 254 -24.01 -6.75 -10.75
CA THR A 254 -23.48 -7.61 -11.83
C THR A 254 -22.44 -8.59 -11.30
N LEU A 255 -21.49 -8.15 -10.47
CA LEU A 255 -20.51 -9.03 -9.85
C LEU A 255 -21.15 -10.11 -8.98
N ARG A 256 -22.19 -9.79 -8.21
CA ARG A 256 -22.92 -10.78 -7.39
C ARG A 256 -23.55 -11.89 -8.25
N ARG A 257 -24.07 -11.56 -9.43
CA ARG A 257 -24.62 -12.56 -10.35
C ARG A 257 -23.51 -13.39 -11.01
N ARG A 258 -22.40 -12.75 -11.40
CA ARG A 258 -21.34 -13.41 -12.18
C ARG A 258 -20.37 -14.22 -11.33
N PHE A 259 -20.08 -13.75 -10.11
CA PHE A 259 -19.10 -14.33 -9.18
C PHE A 259 -19.69 -14.48 -7.77
N PRO A 260 -20.78 -15.25 -7.61
CA PRO A 260 -21.53 -15.33 -6.36
C PRO A 260 -20.70 -15.84 -5.18
N ARG A 261 -19.72 -16.72 -5.39
CA ARG A 261 -18.88 -17.22 -4.29
C ARG A 261 -17.86 -16.18 -3.85
N ALA A 262 -17.29 -15.43 -4.79
CA ALA A 262 -16.35 -14.37 -4.49
C ALA A 262 -17.01 -13.23 -3.71
N ILE A 263 -18.14 -12.73 -4.20
CA ILE A 263 -18.85 -11.65 -3.52
C ILE A 263 -19.51 -12.15 -2.23
N GLY A 264 -20.03 -13.39 -2.22
CA GLY A 264 -20.55 -14.03 -1.02
C GLY A 264 -19.53 -14.09 0.11
N LEU A 265 -18.27 -14.46 -0.17
CA LEU A 265 -17.21 -14.53 0.83
C LEU A 265 -16.99 -13.20 1.56
N VAL A 266 -16.93 -12.09 0.81
CA VAL A 266 -16.70 -10.76 1.40
C VAL A 266 -17.97 -10.19 2.04
N ASP A 267 -19.15 -10.50 1.51
CA ASP A 267 -20.44 -10.16 2.10
C ASP A 267 -20.67 -10.90 3.44
N ASP A 268 -20.31 -12.18 3.52
CA ASP A 268 -20.38 -12.99 4.74
C ASP A 268 -19.41 -12.48 5.81
N ALA A 269 -18.20 -12.10 5.42
CA ALA A 269 -17.24 -11.46 6.31
C ALA A 269 -17.77 -10.12 6.84
N ALA A 270 -18.44 -9.33 6.00
CA ALA A 270 -19.08 -8.07 6.42
C ALA A 270 -20.22 -8.32 7.41
N LYS A 271 -21.09 -9.29 7.12
CA LYS A 271 -22.19 -9.71 8.00
C LYS A 271 -21.66 -10.17 9.36
N ALA A 272 -20.61 -10.98 9.37
CA ALA A 272 -19.94 -11.40 10.60
C ALA A 272 -19.44 -10.22 11.43
N GLY A 273 -18.85 -9.20 10.79
CA GLY A 273 -18.43 -7.98 11.48
C GLY A 273 -19.58 -7.19 12.07
N VAL A 274 -20.68 -7.03 11.33
CA VAL A 274 -21.92 -6.38 11.81
C VAL A 274 -22.48 -7.09 13.05
N GLU A 275 -22.39 -8.41 13.09
CA GLU A 275 -22.82 -9.25 14.22
C GLU A 275 -21.79 -9.29 15.37
N GLY A 276 -20.65 -8.59 15.24
CA GLY A 276 -19.59 -8.57 16.25
C GLY A 276 -18.74 -9.85 16.30
N ARG A 277 -18.88 -10.74 15.31
CA ARG A 277 -18.08 -11.97 15.20
C ARG A 277 -16.65 -11.67 14.72
N VAL A 278 -15.75 -12.60 15.03
CA VAL A 278 -14.36 -12.59 14.54
C VAL A 278 -14.31 -13.34 13.21
N VAL A 279 -13.59 -12.76 12.25
CA VAL A 279 -13.27 -13.40 10.96
C VAL A 279 -11.78 -13.75 10.92
N HIS A 280 -11.44 -14.71 10.05
CA HIS A 280 -10.09 -15.20 9.88
C HIS A 280 -9.64 -15.07 8.42
N THR A 281 -8.35 -14.82 8.22
CA THR A 281 -7.68 -14.87 6.91
C THR A 281 -7.48 -16.32 6.44
N ARG A 282 -6.88 -16.50 5.26
CA ARG A 282 -6.61 -17.82 4.66
C ARG A 282 -5.80 -18.73 5.58
N LEU A 283 -4.73 -18.24 6.20
CA LEU A 283 -3.89 -19.03 7.10
C LEU A 283 -4.35 -19.01 8.56
N GLY A 284 -5.43 -18.27 8.88
CA GLY A 284 -6.06 -18.31 10.20
C GLY A 284 -5.70 -17.15 11.13
N ARG A 285 -5.17 -16.03 10.63
CA ARG A 285 -5.04 -14.80 11.41
C ARG A 285 -6.42 -14.29 11.78
N ALA A 286 -6.69 -14.17 13.07
CA ALA A 286 -7.96 -13.65 13.59
C ALA A 286 -7.97 -12.11 13.57
N CYS A 287 -9.10 -11.50 13.19
CA CYS A 287 -9.27 -10.06 13.36
C CYS A 287 -9.44 -9.69 14.84
N PRO A 288 -9.03 -8.50 15.30
CA PRO A 288 -9.26 -8.07 16.68
C PRO A 288 -10.75 -8.08 17.03
N PRO A 289 -11.16 -8.45 18.25
CA PRO A 289 -12.57 -8.45 18.66
C PRO A 289 -13.19 -7.03 18.60
N PRO A 290 -14.53 -6.90 18.65
CA PRO A 290 -15.17 -5.59 18.70
C PRO A 290 -14.66 -4.73 19.87
N SER A 291 -14.47 -3.44 19.60
CA SER A 291 -13.97 -2.49 20.61
C SER A 291 -14.97 -2.30 21.76
N ALA A 292 -14.49 -1.84 22.92
CA ALA A 292 -15.37 -1.46 24.02
C ALA A 292 -16.42 -0.41 23.60
N ARG A 293 -16.04 0.55 22.75
CA ARG A 293 -16.96 1.53 22.17
C ARG A 293 -18.06 0.87 21.33
N TRP A 294 -17.70 -0.09 20.49
CA TRP A 294 -18.67 -0.85 19.69
C TRP A 294 -19.66 -1.58 20.60
N ARG A 295 -19.16 -2.31 21.62
CA ARG A 295 -20.02 -3.06 22.55
C ARG A 295 -20.99 -2.17 23.32
N ARG A 296 -20.55 -0.99 23.77
CA ARG A 296 -21.43 -0.02 24.45
C ARG A 296 -22.52 0.55 23.55
N LEU A 297 -22.18 0.92 22.32
CA LEU A 297 -23.14 1.52 21.38
C LEU A 297 -24.15 0.49 20.86
N VAL A 298 -23.72 -0.76 20.61
CA VAL A 298 -24.60 -1.82 20.10
C VAL A 298 -25.42 -2.47 21.22
N GLY A 299 -24.89 -2.55 22.44
CA GLY A 299 -25.58 -3.16 23.60
C GLY A 299 -26.28 -2.16 24.53
N GLY A 300 -26.21 -0.86 24.26
CA GLY A 300 -26.80 0.21 25.08
C GLY A 300 -27.97 0.91 24.39
N ALA A 301 -28.67 1.77 25.13
CA ALA A 301 -29.78 2.59 24.61
C ALA A 301 -29.34 3.87 23.87
N GLU A 302 -28.03 4.06 23.66
CA GLU A 302 -27.46 5.26 23.04
C GLU A 302 -27.66 5.29 21.51
N GLY A 303 -28.86 5.67 21.06
CA GLY A 303 -29.16 6.15 19.71
C GLY A 303 -28.86 5.18 18.55
N GLU A 304 -29.91 4.57 17.99
CA GLU A 304 -29.86 3.57 16.91
C GLU A 304 -28.92 3.93 15.74
N ALA A 305 -28.95 5.20 15.30
CA ALA A 305 -28.11 5.67 14.20
C ALA A 305 -26.59 5.54 14.47
N LYS A 306 -26.14 5.75 15.71
CA LYS A 306 -24.73 5.57 16.08
C LYS A 306 -24.37 4.09 16.15
N ALA A 307 -25.28 3.25 16.63
CA ALA A 307 -25.12 1.81 16.66
C ALA A 307 -24.99 1.23 15.24
N ASP A 308 -25.83 1.68 14.31
CA ASP A 308 -25.77 1.31 12.90
C ASP A 308 -24.47 1.73 12.23
N GLN A 309 -24.00 2.95 12.50
CA GLN A 309 -22.74 3.42 11.93
C GLN A 309 -21.56 2.54 12.38
N VAL A 310 -21.46 2.20 13.68
CA VAL A 310 -20.36 1.35 14.16
C VAL A 310 -20.49 -0.10 13.74
N ARG A 311 -21.72 -0.62 13.55
CA ARG A 311 -21.98 -1.92 12.92
C ARG A 311 -21.46 -1.94 11.48
N HIS A 312 -21.82 -0.92 10.69
CA HIS A 312 -21.40 -0.79 9.31
C HIS A 312 -19.88 -0.61 9.16
N ASP A 313 -19.26 0.23 9.99
CA ASP A 313 -17.80 0.40 10.03
C ASP A 313 -17.09 -0.92 10.31
N ARG A 314 -17.62 -1.70 11.24
CA ARG A 314 -17.08 -3.01 11.58
C ARG A 314 -17.26 -4.02 10.45
N GLY A 315 -18.41 -4.02 9.77
CA GLY A 315 -18.64 -4.84 8.59
C GLY A 315 -17.69 -4.51 7.44
N ARG A 316 -17.44 -3.22 7.17
CA ARG A 316 -16.41 -2.80 6.19
C ARG A 316 -15.02 -3.27 6.60
N PHE A 317 -14.67 -3.12 7.88
CA PHE A 317 -13.39 -3.59 8.39
C PHE A 317 -13.18 -5.09 8.16
N THR A 318 -14.14 -5.95 8.56
CA THR A 318 -14.00 -7.41 8.43
C THR A 318 -14.04 -7.89 6.99
N ARG A 319 -14.81 -7.22 6.12
CA ARG A 319 -14.80 -7.42 4.67
C ARG A 319 -13.38 -7.25 4.10
N ASN A 320 -12.74 -6.12 4.41
CA ASN A 320 -11.41 -5.80 3.89
C ASN A 320 -10.36 -6.72 4.51
N PHE A 321 -10.53 -7.06 5.79
CA PHE A 321 -9.59 -7.87 6.56
C PHE A 321 -9.32 -9.24 5.93
N VAL A 322 -10.36 -9.95 5.48
CA VAL A 322 -10.19 -11.32 4.95
C VAL A 322 -9.35 -11.35 3.67
N VAL A 323 -9.46 -10.34 2.81
CA VAL A 323 -8.69 -10.23 1.57
C VAL A 323 -7.29 -9.68 1.84
N GLN A 324 -7.19 -8.51 2.49
CA GLN A 324 -5.91 -7.84 2.75
C GLN A 324 -5.00 -8.68 3.63
N GLY A 325 -5.54 -9.36 4.64
CA GLY A 325 -4.76 -10.20 5.51
C GLY A 325 -4.26 -11.46 4.80
N SER A 326 -5.07 -12.06 3.94
CA SER A 326 -4.63 -13.19 3.11
C SER A 326 -3.58 -12.78 2.06
N ALA A 327 -3.62 -11.54 1.57
CA ALA A 327 -2.57 -10.97 0.72
C ALA A 327 -1.27 -10.76 1.49
N ALA A 328 -1.33 -10.26 2.72
CA ALA A 328 -0.16 -10.14 3.58
C ALA A 328 0.47 -11.50 3.92
N GLU A 329 -0.35 -12.55 4.06
CA GLU A 329 0.13 -13.93 4.25
C GLU A 329 0.88 -14.47 3.04
N TRP A 330 0.38 -14.20 1.83
CA TRP A 330 1.08 -14.56 0.60
C TRP A 330 2.41 -13.81 0.47
N ALA A 331 2.44 -12.51 0.75
CA ALA A 331 3.67 -11.72 0.71
C ALA A 331 4.70 -12.20 1.76
N LEU A 332 4.25 -12.59 2.96
CA LEU A 332 5.12 -13.21 3.97
C LEU A 332 5.71 -14.55 3.48
N ALA A 333 4.89 -15.40 2.86
CA ALA A 333 5.36 -16.65 2.28
C ALA A 333 6.37 -16.41 1.15
N LEU A 334 6.15 -15.40 0.30
CA LEU A 334 7.10 -14.97 -0.73
C LEU A 334 8.45 -14.56 -0.11
N ILE A 335 8.44 -13.69 0.89
CA ILE A 335 9.65 -13.24 1.60
C ILE A 335 10.38 -14.42 2.25
N ALA A 336 9.64 -15.31 2.92
CA ALA A 336 10.23 -16.47 3.60
C ALA A 336 10.92 -17.43 2.61
N THR A 337 10.28 -17.69 1.46
CA THR A 337 10.86 -18.55 0.42
C THR A 337 12.04 -17.88 -0.28
N LEU A 338 11.95 -16.57 -0.56
CA LEU A 338 13.06 -15.78 -1.11
C LEU A 338 14.29 -15.85 -0.21
N ARG A 339 14.11 -15.56 1.07
CA ARG A 339 15.19 -15.61 2.06
C ARG A 339 15.91 -16.95 2.08
N ARG A 340 15.16 -18.05 1.93
CA ARG A 340 15.75 -19.41 1.86
C ARG A 340 16.48 -19.66 0.54
N LYS A 341 15.92 -19.25 -0.60
CA LYS A 341 16.51 -19.50 -1.93
C LYS A 341 17.75 -18.66 -2.21
N LEU A 342 17.88 -17.51 -1.55
CA LEU A 342 18.99 -16.59 -1.73
C LEU A 342 20.13 -16.78 -0.72
N ALA A 343 19.98 -17.73 0.22
CA ALA A 343 20.92 -17.92 1.33
C ALA A 343 22.37 -18.16 0.89
N ASP A 344 22.57 -18.78 -0.28
CA ASP A 344 23.90 -19.10 -0.83
C ASP A 344 24.33 -18.15 -1.97
N THR A 345 23.61 -17.04 -2.16
CA THR A 345 23.88 -16.03 -3.21
C THR A 345 24.47 -14.75 -2.62
N GLY A 346 25.02 -13.88 -3.46
CA GLY A 346 25.40 -12.51 -3.06
C GLY A 346 24.22 -11.55 -2.98
N ALA A 347 23.00 -11.99 -3.27
CA ALA A 347 21.82 -11.14 -3.32
C ALA A 347 21.23 -10.84 -1.94
N GLU A 348 20.85 -9.58 -1.74
CA GLU A 348 20.21 -9.08 -0.53
C GLU A 348 18.78 -8.62 -0.84
N LEU A 349 17.81 -9.07 -0.04
CA LEU A 349 16.52 -8.39 0.02
C LEU A 349 16.73 -7.06 0.75
N VAL A 350 16.51 -5.92 0.07
CA VAL A 350 16.83 -4.58 0.60
C VAL A 350 15.61 -3.72 0.86
N PHE A 351 14.47 -4.01 0.23
CA PHE A 351 13.25 -3.24 0.41
C PHE A 351 11.98 -4.06 0.19
N PHE A 352 10.94 -3.75 0.95
CA PHE A 352 9.62 -4.36 0.83
C PHE A 352 8.51 -3.33 1.02
N LEU A 353 7.59 -3.25 0.05
CA LEU A 353 6.39 -2.42 0.10
C LEU A 353 5.18 -3.25 -0.29
N HIS A 354 4.52 -3.85 0.70
CA HIS A 354 3.26 -4.61 0.57
C HIS A 354 3.32 -5.80 -0.39
N ASP A 355 3.28 -5.53 -1.69
CA ASP A 355 3.27 -6.48 -2.80
C ASP A 355 4.51 -6.33 -3.71
N GLU A 356 5.42 -5.40 -3.38
CA GLU A 356 6.70 -5.21 -4.04
C GLU A 356 7.88 -5.62 -3.16
N VAL A 357 8.81 -6.37 -3.74
CA VAL A 357 10.14 -6.66 -3.17
C VAL A 357 11.23 -6.08 -4.06
N VAL A 358 12.27 -5.54 -3.45
CA VAL A 358 13.49 -5.06 -4.15
C VAL A 358 14.67 -5.84 -3.62
N LEU A 359 15.38 -6.47 -4.53
CA LEU A 359 16.62 -7.19 -4.27
C LEU A 359 17.79 -6.42 -4.87
N HIS A 360 18.91 -6.40 -4.18
CA HIS A 360 20.17 -5.83 -4.64
C HIS A 360 21.17 -6.97 -4.75
N CYS A 361 21.74 -7.20 -5.94
CA CYS A 361 22.58 -8.36 -6.20
C CYS A 361 23.73 -8.02 -7.15
N PRO A 362 24.84 -8.79 -7.14
CA PRO A 362 25.86 -8.69 -8.17
C PRO A 362 25.24 -8.84 -9.56
N GLU A 363 25.66 -8.00 -10.50
CA GLU A 363 25.10 -8.00 -11.87
C GLU A 363 25.13 -9.39 -12.55
N PRO A 364 26.19 -10.23 -12.39
CA PRO A 364 26.20 -11.59 -12.95
C PRO A 364 25.17 -12.55 -12.34
N GLU A 365 24.64 -12.25 -11.15
CA GLU A 365 23.64 -13.08 -10.47
C GLU A 365 22.20 -12.68 -10.79
N ALA A 366 21.98 -11.62 -11.57
CA ALA A 366 20.64 -11.06 -11.79
C ALA A 366 19.62 -12.07 -12.32
N ASP A 367 20.00 -12.91 -13.30
CA ASP A 367 19.10 -13.92 -13.87
C ASP A 367 18.76 -15.03 -12.87
N LEU A 368 19.73 -15.43 -12.05
CA LEU A 368 19.51 -16.39 -10.96
C LEU A 368 18.53 -15.82 -9.94
N VAL A 369 18.70 -14.55 -9.56
CA VAL A 369 17.81 -13.88 -8.61
C VAL A 369 16.40 -13.73 -9.19
N ARG A 370 16.26 -13.37 -10.48
CA ARG A 370 14.96 -13.33 -11.17
C ARG A 370 14.25 -14.69 -11.12
N ALA A 371 14.96 -15.77 -11.43
CA ALA A 371 14.42 -17.12 -11.35
C ALA A 371 13.99 -17.47 -9.92
N ALA A 372 14.82 -17.17 -8.92
CA ALA A 372 14.50 -17.39 -7.52
C ALA A 372 13.23 -16.63 -7.08
N VAL A 373 13.02 -15.41 -7.57
CA VAL A 373 11.80 -14.62 -7.31
C VAL A 373 10.56 -15.29 -7.92
N THR A 374 10.62 -15.67 -9.19
CA THR A 374 9.50 -16.37 -9.85
C THR A 374 9.16 -17.68 -9.16
N GLU A 375 10.17 -18.50 -8.84
CA GLU A 375 9.97 -19.77 -8.14
C GLU A 375 9.41 -19.56 -6.72
N SER A 376 9.85 -18.51 -6.02
CA SER A 376 9.34 -18.17 -4.69
C SER A 376 7.87 -17.79 -4.74
N ALA A 377 7.43 -17.03 -5.74
CA ALA A 377 6.02 -16.69 -5.91
C ALA A 377 5.14 -17.92 -6.19
N LEU A 378 5.63 -18.85 -7.01
CA LEU A 378 4.94 -20.12 -7.27
C LEU A 378 4.85 -21.00 -6.02
N GLU A 379 5.92 -21.06 -5.23
CA GLU A 379 5.92 -21.78 -3.97
C GLU A 379 5.01 -21.12 -2.92
N ALA A 380 5.10 -19.81 -2.73
CA ALA A 380 4.24 -19.04 -1.83
C ALA A 380 2.75 -19.25 -2.17
N THR A 381 2.42 -19.24 -3.47
CA THR A 381 1.07 -19.51 -3.95
C THR A 381 0.60 -20.91 -3.54
N ARG A 382 1.42 -21.94 -3.76
CA ARG A 382 1.09 -23.32 -3.36
C ARG A 382 0.98 -23.48 -1.85
N LEU A 383 1.86 -22.84 -1.08
CA LEU A 383 1.85 -22.88 0.38
C LEU A 383 0.57 -22.26 0.96
N VAL A 384 0.14 -21.11 0.44
CA VAL A 384 -1.00 -20.36 1.00
C VAL A 384 -2.35 -20.84 0.46
N PHE A 385 -2.44 -21.13 -0.83
CA PHE A 385 -3.71 -21.43 -1.50
C PHE A 385 -3.88 -22.91 -1.85
N GLY A 386 -2.81 -23.70 -1.87
CA GLY A 386 -2.82 -25.08 -2.35
C GLY A 386 -2.79 -25.14 -3.87
N ASP A 387 -3.37 -26.19 -4.44
CA ASP A 387 -3.58 -26.27 -5.89
C ASP A 387 -4.67 -25.27 -6.30
N THR A 388 -4.27 -24.23 -7.04
CA THR A 388 -5.17 -23.15 -7.47
C THR A 388 -4.90 -22.80 -8.93
N PRO A 389 -5.95 -22.60 -9.74
CA PRO A 389 -5.80 -22.15 -11.12
C PRO A 389 -5.47 -20.65 -11.22
N VAL A 390 -5.52 -19.90 -10.11
CA VAL A 390 -5.25 -18.46 -10.06
C VAL A 390 -3.76 -18.20 -10.25
N ARG A 391 -3.41 -17.28 -11.16
CA ARG A 391 -2.03 -16.81 -11.33
C ARG A 391 -1.76 -15.58 -10.47
N PHE A 392 -0.52 -15.46 -10.02
CA PHE A 392 0.03 -14.30 -9.30
C PHE A 392 1.26 -13.79 -10.07
N PRO A 393 1.05 -13.13 -11.22
CA PRO A 393 2.17 -12.65 -12.04
C PRO A 393 2.99 -11.63 -11.26
N LEU A 394 4.30 -11.64 -11.52
CA LEU A 394 5.25 -10.66 -11.01
C LEU A 394 5.81 -9.86 -12.18
N HIS A 395 5.67 -8.54 -12.13
CA HIS A 395 6.36 -7.67 -13.07
C HIS A 395 7.80 -7.50 -12.57
N LEU A 396 8.75 -8.07 -13.32
CA LEU A 396 10.17 -8.12 -12.96
C LEU A 396 11.01 -7.15 -13.80
N ALA A 397 11.66 -6.20 -13.14
CA ALA A 397 12.61 -5.27 -13.76
C ALA A 397 14.01 -5.47 -13.17
N THR A 398 15.02 -5.50 -14.05
CA THR A 398 16.43 -5.48 -13.65
C THR A 398 17.00 -4.12 -14.03
N VAL A 399 17.40 -3.32 -13.04
CA VAL A 399 17.73 -1.90 -13.24
C VAL A 399 18.88 -1.45 -12.35
N ALA A 400 19.69 -0.51 -12.85
CA ALA A 400 20.71 0.15 -12.05
C ALA A 400 20.11 1.25 -11.14
N CYS A 401 19.02 1.89 -11.57
CA CYS A 401 18.29 2.88 -10.78
C CYS A 401 16.85 2.42 -10.55
N TYR A 402 16.39 2.49 -9.30
CA TYR A 402 15.03 2.05 -8.95
C TYR A 402 13.93 2.89 -9.61
N ALA A 403 14.23 4.11 -10.06
CA ALA A 403 13.28 4.90 -10.85
C ALA A 403 12.89 4.24 -12.18
N ASP A 404 13.77 3.43 -12.77
CA ASP A 404 13.57 2.80 -14.08
C ASP A 404 12.77 1.50 -14.01
N ALA A 405 12.48 1.00 -12.81
CA ALA A 405 11.67 -0.20 -12.61
C ALA A 405 10.15 0.06 -12.67
N LYS A 406 9.72 1.32 -12.78
CA LYS A 406 8.37 1.77 -12.45
C LYS A 406 7.68 2.58 -13.53
#